data_AF-A0A8J3M3J3-F1
#
_entry.id   AF-A0A8J3M3J3-F1
#
_cell.length_a   1.000
_cell.length_b   1.000
_cell.length_c   1.000
_cell.angle_alpha   90.00
_cell.angle_beta   90.00
_cell.angle_gamma   90.00
#
_symmetry.space_group_name_H-M   'P 1'
#
loop_
_entity.id
_entity.type
_entity.pdbx_description
1 polymer ?
#
loop_
_entity_poly.entity_id
_entity_poly.type
_entity_poly.pdbx_seq_one_letter_code
_entity_poly.pdbx_strand_id
1 'polypeptide(L)'
;MQQAFDAALAALYQTFATAAALREFALLPDKPRFVPLQVQANPVAQLMGACALLPGPESAALFAAARMLAPFGNWRSSYTEEQVGRHFLDNFAYVELVGPEGHFESPEMSAYLLYMGPNMHYRRHWHEAEELYYIIAGEAEFQVDGEAPALLGAGDSRLHMSNQPHQTWTRDSAVVCLVLWRGEGVGEGVEMEAAPNA
;
A
#
# COMPACT_ATOMS: atom_id res chain seq x y z
N MET A 1 -11.54 10.90 14.51
CA MET A 1 -11.19 11.06 13.10
C MET A 1 -9.82 11.73 12.93
N GLN A 2 -9.67 13.06 13.10
CA GLN A 2 -8.38 13.75 12.88
C GLN A 2 -7.19 13.13 13.61
N GLN A 3 -7.36 12.80 14.89
CA GLN A 3 -6.31 12.16 15.71
C GLN A 3 -5.80 10.83 15.11
N ALA A 4 -6.63 10.07 14.39
CA ALA A 4 -6.20 8.83 13.75
C ALA A 4 -5.30 9.10 12.54
N PHE A 5 -5.59 10.15 11.77
CA PHE A 5 -4.74 10.60 10.66
C PHE A 5 -3.42 11.19 11.16
N ASP A 6 -3.46 12.02 12.19
CA ASP A 6 -2.25 12.61 12.79
C ASP A 6 -1.34 11.51 13.36
N ALA A 7 -1.93 10.50 14.01
CA ALA A 7 -1.18 9.33 14.49
C ALA A 7 -0.58 8.52 13.34
N ALA A 8 -1.31 8.34 12.23
CA ALA A 8 -0.79 7.64 11.05
C ALA A 8 0.37 8.40 10.39
N LEU A 9 0.26 9.73 10.25
CA LEU A 9 1.35 10.56 9.71
C LEU A 9 2.59 10.53 10.62
N ALA A 10 2.40 10.66 11.93
CA ALA A 10 3.51 10.59 12.89
C ALA A 10 4.20 9.22 12.86
N ALA A 11 3.43 8.13 12.79
CA ALA A 11 3.97 6.78 12.69
C ALA A 11 4.66 6.53 11.34
N LEU A 12 4.17 7.11 10.24
CA LEU A 12 4.83 7.08 8.94
C LEU A 12 6.22 7.71 9.05
N TYR A 13 6.32 8.91 9.64
CA TYR A 13 7.60 9.59 9.85
C TYR A 13 8.56 8.78 10.73
N GLN A 14 8.08 8.15 11.79
CA GLN A 14 8.88 7.27 12.64
C GLN A 14 9.40 6.03 11.89
N THR A 15 8.56 5.44 11.03
CA THR A 15 8.94 4.28 10.22
C THR A 15 10.04 4.68 9.22
N PHE A 16 9.88 5.82 8.53
CA PHE A 16 10.97 6.37 7.69
C PHE A 16 12.24 6.63 8.50
N ALA A 17 12.14 7.20 9.70
CA ALA A 17 13.32 7.49 10.53
C ALA A 17 14.13 6.23 10.92
N THR A 18 13.55 5.03 10.82
CA THR A 18 14.19 3.76 11.19
C THR A 18 14.53 2.88 9.98
N ALA A 19 13.61 2.70 9.02
CA ALA A 19 13.85 1.87 7.84
C ALA A 19 14.68 2.57 6.76
N ALA A 20 15.89 2.08 6.49
CA ALA A 20 16.82 2.68 5.53
C ALA A 20 16.27 2.73 4.10
N ALA A 21 15.65 1.64 3.63
CA ALA A 21 15.08 1.54 2.30
C ALA A 21 14.07 2.67 2.00
N LEU A 22 13.23 3.04 2.97
CA LEU A 22 12.26 4.13 2.82
C LEU A 22 12.95 5.49 2.65
N ARG A 23 13.98 5.79 3.46
CA ARG A 23 14.72 7.07 3.41
C ARG A 23 15.55 7.23 2.15
N GLU A 24 16.12 6.13 1.67
CA GLU A 24 16.92 6.13 0.45
C GLU A 24 16.03 6.28 -0.79
N PHE A 25 14.77 5.84 -0.70
CA PHE A 25 13.82 5.94 -1.79
C PHE A 25 13.15 7.32 -1.90
N ALA A 26 12.62 7.89 -0.83
CA ALA A 26 11.91 9.16 -0.94
C ALA A 26 12.14 10.08 0.26
N LEU A 27 11.96 11.38 0.02
CA LEU A 27 11.83 12.38 1.07
C LEU A 27 10.35 12.56 1.39
N LEU A 28 10.02 12.52 2.68
CA LEU A 28 8.67 12.87 3.12
C LEU A 28 8.48 14.40 3.07
N PRO A 29 7.28 14.88 2.71
CA PRO A 29 6.98 16.30 2.79
C PRO A 29 7.05 16.79 4.23
N ASP A 30 7.54 18.01 4.47
CA ASP A 30 7.50 18.64 5.80
C ASP A 30 6.10 19.20 6.07
N LYS A 31 5.40 18.65 7.06
CA LYS A 31 4.07 19.08 7.53
C LYS A 31 3.05 19.26 6.38
N PRO A 32 2.75 18.18 5.64
CA PRO A 32 1.78 18.23 4.55
C PRO A 32 0.40 18.66 5.06
N ARG A 33 -0.36 19.34 4.18
CA ARG A 33 -1.70 19.83 4.52
C ARG A 33 -2.68 18.68 4.57
N PHE A 34 -3.45 18.58 5.66
CA PHE A 34 -4.53 17.61 5.77
C PHE A 34 -5.72 17.94 4.86
N VAL A 35 -6.30 16.89 4.26
CA VAL A 35 -7.50 16.95 3.43
C VAL A 35 -8.55 15.95 3.94
N PRO A 36 -9.76 16.41 4.30
CA PRO A 36 -10.84 15.52 4.70
C PRO A 36 -11.49 14.90 3.46
N LEU A 37 -11.07 13.67 3.12
CA LEU A 37 -11.71 12.88 2.07
C LEU A 37 -12.93 12.13 2.62
N GLN A 38 -13.93 11.89 1.75
CA GLN A 38 -15.13 11.14 2.12
C GLN A 38 -14.79 9.68 2.41
N VAL A 39 -15.36 9.13 3.49
CA VAL A 39 -15.24 7.70 3.77
C VAL A 39 -16.03 6.92 2.71
N GLN A 40 -15.43 5.89 2.14
CA GLN A 40 -16.09 4.97 1.21
C GLN A 40 -16.35 3.63 1.89
N ALA A 41 -17.49 3.04 1.61
CA ALA A 41 -17.80 1.68 2.08
C ALA A 41 -16.88 0.69 1.35
N ASN A 42 -15.93 0.12 2.08
CA ASN A 42 -15.03 -0.91 1.57
C ASN A 42 -14.85 -1.99 2.66
N PRO A 43 -15.08 -3.28 2.37
CA PRO A 43 -14.95 -4.35 3.35
C PRO A 43 -13.53 -4.45 3.94
N VAL A 44 -12.50 -4.04 3.19
CA VAL A 44 -11.10 -4.03 3.64
C VAL A 44 -10.88 -3.09 4.83
N ALA A 45 -11.67 -2.02 4.97
CA ALA A 45 -11.60 -1.18 6.17
C ALA A 45 -11.88 -1.98 7.46
N GLN A 46 -12.84 -2.91 7.42
CA GLN A 46 -13.12 -3.79 8.57
C GLN A 46 -12.01 -4.82 8.77
N LEU A 47 -11.52 -5.42 7.67
CA LEU A 47 -10.41 -6.38 7.72
C LEU A 47 -9.14 -5.75 8.30
N MET A 48 -8.78 -4.55 7.86
CA MET A 48 -7.64 -3.79 8.39
C MET A 48 -7.85 -3.48 9.88
N GLY A 49 -9.01 -2.96 10.29
CA GLY A 49 -9.27 -2.64 11.71
C GLY A 49 -9.18 -3.87 12.63
N ALA A 50 -9.66 -5.01 12.16
CA ALA A 50 -9.63 -6.29 12.88
C ALA A 50 -8.31 -7.09 12.69
N CYS A 51 -7.38 -6.60 11.87
CA CYS A 51 -6.16 -7.34 11.51
C CYS A 51 -5.32 -7.68 12.75
N ALA A 52 -4.98 -8.96 12.88
CA ALA A 52 -4.24 -9.53 14.01
C ALA A 52 -2.84 -10.01 13.62
N LEU A 53 -2.34 -9.61 12.44
CA LEU A 53 -0.97 -9.89 12.03
C LEU A 53 0.03 -9.22 12.99
N LEU A 54 1.22 -9.80 13.08
CA LEU A 54 2.32 -9.25 13.86
C LEU A 54 3.14 -8.32 12.95
N PRO A 55 3.26 -7.02 13.28
CA PRO A 55 4.08 -6.11 12.51
C PRO A 55 5.57 -6.25 12.84
N GLY A 56 6.40 -5.80 11.92
CA GLY A 56 7.83 -5.60 12.18
C GLY A 56 8.06 -4.54 13.27
N PRO A 57 9.18 -4.59 14.01
CA PRO A 57 9.42 -3.67 15.12
C PRO A 57 9.47 -2.20 14.68
N GLU A 58 10.01 -1.92 13.49
CA GLU A 58 10.15 -0.56 12.94
C GLU A 58 8.82 0.05 12.49
N SER A 59 7.84 -0.79 12.13
CA SER A 59 6.54 -0.38 11.58
C SER A 59 5.36 -0.69 12.51
N ALA A 60 5.62 -1.13 13.74
CA ALA A 60 4.58 -1.50 14.70
C ALA A 60 3.61 -0.33 15.01
N ALA A 61 4.14 0.88 15.16
CA ALA A 61 3.33 2.08 15.37
C ALA A 61 2.47 2.39 14.14
N LEU A 62 3.01 2.21 12.94
CA LEU A 62 2.28 2.45 11.68
C LEU A 62 1.17 1.43 11.48
N PHE A 63 1.42 0.15 11.79
CA PHE A 63 0.40 -0.88 11.80
C PHE A 63 -0.75 -0.54 12.76
N ALA A 64 -0.43 -0.16 14.00
CA ALA A 64 -1.44 0.23 14.98
C ALA A 64 -2.25 1.46 14.50
N ALA A 65 -1.57 2.46 13.94
CA ALA A 65 -2.24 3.63 13.40
C ALA A 65 -3.13 3.30 12.19
N ALA A 66 -2.69 2.42 11.28
CA ALA A 66 -3.49 1.93 10.15
C ALA A 66 -4.79 1.25 10.62
N ARG A 67 -4.72 0.44 11.70
CA ARG A 67 -5.91 -0.17 12.30
C ARG A 67 -6.89 0.86 12.87
N MET A 68 -6.39 1.89 13.57
CA MET A 68 -7.24 2.96 14.10
C MET A 68 -7.82 3.86 13.00
N LEU A 69 -7.06 4.05 11.92
CA LEU A 69 -7.44 4.84 10.76
C LEU A 69 -8.49 4.13 9.91
N ALA A 70 -8.52 2.79 9.93
CA ALA A 70 -9.34 1.97 9.05
C ALA A 70 -10.81 2.42 8.88
N PRO A 71 -11.61 2.76 9.92
CA PRO A 71 -12.99 3.20 9.75
C PRO A 71 -13.15 4.63 9.18
N PHE A 72 -12.07 5.39 9.06
CA PHE A 72 -12.07 6.79 8.60
C PHE A 72 -11.32 6.99 7.28
N GLY A 73 -10.45 6.06 6.89
CA GLY A 73 -9.68 6.14 5.66
C GLY A 73 -10.57 6.04 4.43
N ASN A 74 -10.19 6.77 3.38
CA ASN A 74 -10.80 6.64 2.08
C ASN A 74 -10.19 5.44 1.33
N TRP A 75 -10.61 4.22 1.70
CA TRP A 75 -10.11 2.96 1.13
C TRP A 75 -10.64 2.72 -0.29
N ARG A 76 -9.73 2.47 -1.24
CA ARG A 76 -10.03 2.27 -2.67
C ARG A 76 -9.33 1.02 -3.19
N SER A 77 -9.90 0.40 -4.22
CA SER A 77 -9.25 -0.68 -4.97
C SER A 77 -8.90 -0.24 -6.40
N SER A 78 -9.53 0.81 -6.93
CA SER A 78 -9.29 1.38 -8.27
C SER A 78 -9.48 0.43 -9.47
N TYR A 79 -10.06 -0.76 -9.23
CA TYR A 79 -10.42 -1.75 -10.24
C TYR A 79 -11.93 -1.96 -10.34
N THR A 80 -12.38 -2.40 -11.51
CA THR A 80 -13.73 -2.94 -11.71
C THR A 80 -13.78 -4.43 -11.39
N GLU A 81 -14.98 -4.95 -11.14
CA GLU A 81 -15.17 -6.39 -10.91
C GLU A 81 -14.80 -7.23 -12.13
N GLU A 82 -14.97 -6.70 -13.35
CA GLU A 82 -14.55 -7.38 -14.58
C GLU A 82 -13.03 -7.55 -14.66
N GLN A 83 -12.27 -6.58 -14.15
CA GLN A 83 -10.81 -6.64 -14.18
C GLN A 83 -10.27 -7.69 -13.20
N VAL A 84 -10.76 -7.71 -11.96
CA VAL A 84 -10.11 -8.45 -10.85
C VAL A 84 -11.01 -9.45 -10.14
N GLY A 85 -12.31 -9.46 -10.43
CA GLY A 85 -13.30 -10.31 -9.79
C GLY A 85 -13.72 -9.82 -8.39
N ARG A 86 -14.87 -10.32 -7.94
CA ARG A 86 -15.47 -9.87 -6.67
C ARG A 86 -14.61 -10.19 -5.46
N HIS A 87 -14.01 -11.38 -5.44
CA HIS A 87 -13.14 -11.82 -4.35
C HIS A 87 -11.98 -10.84 -4.13
N PHE A 88 -11.41 -10.30 -5.21
CA PHE A 88 -10.32 -9.33 -5.12
C PHE A 88 -10.81 -8.03 -4.50
N LEU A 89 -11.91 -7.47 -5.00
CA LEU A 89 -12.49 -6.22 -4.48
C LEU A 89 -12.90 -6.31 -3.00
N ASP A 90 -13.28 -7.50 -2.53
CA ASP A 90 -13.66 -7.71 -1.14
C ASP A 90 -12.43 -7.87 -0.20
N ASN A 91 -11.23 -8.09 -0.74
CA ASN A 91 -10.02 -8.46 0.04
C ASN A 91 -8.76 -7.63 -0.29
N PHE A 92 -8.84 -6.69 -1.22
CA PHE A 92 -7.75 -5.78 -1.57
C PHE A 92 -8.23 -4.34 -1.57
N ALA A 93 -7.55 -3.48 -0.83
CA ALA A 93 -7.70 -2.04 -0.93
C ALA A 93 -6.46 -1.34 -0.37
N TYR A 94 -6.33 -0.08 -0.74
CA TYR A 94 -5.35 0.82 -0.18
C TYR A 94 -6.00 2.13 0.26
N VAL A 95 -5.33 2.88 1.12
CA VAL A 95 -5.61 4.29 1.38
C VAL A 95 -4.36 5.09 1.07
N GLU A 96 -4.50 6.14 0.27
CA GLU A 96 -3.43 7.11 0.04
C GLU A 96 -3.35 8.04 1.25
N LEU A 97 -2.33 7.82 2.08
CA LEU A 97 -2.11 8.62 3.29
C LEU A 97 -1.48 9.96 2.91
N VAL A 98 -0.40 9.92 2.12
CA VAL A 98 0.27 11.10 1.56
C VAL A 98 0.26 11.01 0.05
N GLY A 99 0.00 12.10 -0.66
CA GLY A 99 0.14 12.17 -2.12
C GLY A 99 -0.85 13.10 -2.79
N PRO A 100 -0.95 13.12 -4.12
CA PRO A 100 -1.77 14.08 -4.85
C PRO A 100 -3.26 13.99 -4.51
N GLU A 101 -3.76 12.78 -4.24
CA GLU A 101 -5.15 12.55 -3.81
C GLU A 101 -5.27 11.99 -2.39
N GLY A 102 -4.19 12.11 -1.61
CA GLY A 102 -4.09 11.58 -0.26
C GLY A 102 -4.77 12.43 0.80
N HIS A 103 -4.89 11.86 1.99
CA HIS A 103 -5.35 12.60 3.18
C HIS A 103 -4.37 13.68 3.64
N PHE A 104 -3.11 13.62 3.19
CA PHE A 104 -2.09 14.64 3.34
C PHE A 104 -1.49 14.96 1.97
N GLU A 105 -1.68 16.19 1.49
CA GLU A 105 -1.28 16.55 0.13
C GLU A 105 0.24 16.56 -0.07
N SER A 106 0.67 15.93 -1.16
CA SER A 106 2.04 16.00 -1.67
C SER A 106 2.05 15.79 -3.19
N PRO A 107 2.61 16.71 -4.00
CA PRO A 107 2.74 16.49 -5.44
C PRO A 107 4.00 15.67 -5.80
N GLU A 108 4.90 15.42 -4.86
CA GLU A 108 6.23 14.87 -5.16
C GLU A 108 6.30 13.34 -5.01
N MET A 109 5.39 12.75 -4.23
CA MET A 109 5.41 11.34 -3.87
C MET A 109 4.04 10.90 -3.34
N SER A 110 3.71 9.61 -3.45
CA SER A 110 2.55 9.01 -2.76
C SER A 110 2.96 7.91 -1.78
N ALA A 111 2.33 7.87 -0.61
CA ALA A 111 2.47 6.81 0.40
C ALA A 111 1.10 6.18 0.63
N TYR A 112 0.99 4.92 0.28
CA TYR A 112 -0.22 4.13 0.43
C TYR A 112 -0.07 3.14 1.58
N LEU A 113 -1.12 3.02 2.40
CA LEU A 113 -1.30 1.87 3.28
C LEU A 113 -2.17 0.86 2.53
N LEU A 114 -1.61 -0.30 2.23
CA LEU A 114 -2.25 -1.33 1.42
C LEU A 114 -2.51 -2.57 2.28
N TYR A 115 -3.70 -3.15 2.12
CA TYR A 115 -4.05 -4.45 2.67
C TYR A 115 -4.43 -5.39 1.52
N MET A 116 -3.88 -6.60 1.55
CA MET A 116 -4.25 -7.70 0.66
C MET A 116 -4.47 -8.96 1.51
N GLY A 117 -5.69 -9.50 1.47
CA GLY A 117 -6.09 -10.70 2.21
C GLY A 117 -5.35 -11.96 1.74
N PRO A 118 -5.51 -13.11 2.44
CA PRO A 118 -4.93 -14.37 2.01
C PRO A 118 -5.59 -14.89 0.72
N ASN A 119 -4.90 -15.79 0.02
CA ASN A 119 -5.34 -16.47 -1.20
C ASN A 119 -5.63 -15.53 -2.38
N MET A 120 -4.86 -14.46 -2.50
CA MET A 120 -5.06 -13.45 -3.53
C MET A 120 -3.91 -13.48 -4.54
N HIS A 121 -4.27 -13.30 -5.82
CA HIS A 121 -3.32 -13.05 -6.90
C HIS A 121 -3.57 -11.65 -7.44
N TYR A 122 -2.68 -10.72 -7.12
CA TYR A 122 -2.63 -9.42 -7.75
C TYR A 122 -1.80 -9.56 -9.02
N ARG A 123 -2.53 -9.74 -10.14
CA ARG A 123 -1.96 -10.04 -11.45
C ARG A 123 -0.93 -9.02 -11.87
N ARG A 124 -0.07 -9.45 -12.77
CA ARG A 124 0.92 -8.62 -13.45
C ARG A 124 0.39 -7.25 -13.85
N HIS A 125 1.07 -6.22 -13.37
CA HIS A 125 0.75 -4.82 -13.59
C HIS A 125 2.03 -3.97 -13.64
N TRP A 126 1.92 -2.74 -14.13
CA TRP A 126 3.00 -1.76 -14.23
C TRP A 126 2.46 -0.34 -14.20
N HIS A 127 3.35 0.62 -13.96
CA HIS A 127 3.06 2.06 -13.99
C HIS A 127 4.40 2.82 -14.15
N GLU A 128 4.32 4.08 -14.57
CA GLU A 128 5.51 4.91 -14.81
C GLU A 128 6.24 5.29 -13.52
N ALA A 129 5.51 5.51 -12.42
CA ALA A 129 6.11 5.81 -11.12
C ALA A 129 7.02 4.66 -10.68
N GLU A 130 8.22 5.00 -10.20
CA GLU A 130 9.02 4.03 -9.45
C GLU A 130 8.31 3.75 -8.12
N GLU A 131 8.39 2.51 -7.66
CA GLU A 131 7.66 2.07 -6.47
C GLU A 131 8.54 1.29 -5.50
N LEU A 132 8.35 1.53 -4.20
CA LEU A 132 8.92 0.73 -3.14
C LEU A 132 7.81 0.14 -2.28
N TYR A 133 7.68 -1.18 -2.28
CA TYR A 133 6.95 -1.92 -1.26
C TYR A 133 7.82 -2.07 -0.01
N TYR A 134 7.23 -1.82 1.15
CA TYR A 134 7.79 -2.15 2.46
C TYR A 134 6.75 -2.90 3.28
N ILE A 135 7.08 -4.12 3.71
CA ILE A 135 6.12 -4.99 4.36
C ILE A 135 6.00 -4.59 5.84
N ILE A 136 4.80 -4.18 6.23
CA ILE A 136 4.48 -3.81 7.62
C ILE A 136 4.24 -5.07 8.45
N ALA A 137 3.40 -5.98 7.95
CA ALA A 137 2.96 -7.19 8.65
C ALA A 137 2.52 -8.27 7.66
N GLY A 138 2.61 -9.54 8.07
CA GLY A 138 2.27 -10.68 7.20
C GLY A 138 3.35 -10.97 6.17
N GLU A 139 2.98 -11.64 5.08
CA GLU A 139 3.90 -12.04 4.01
C GLU A 139 3.20 -12.22 2.66
N ALA A 140 3.94 -12.04 1.58
CA ALA A 140 3.49 -12.32 0.22
C ALA A 140 4.68 -12.66 -0.70
N GLU A 141 4.43 -13.42 -1.76
CA GLU A 141 5.40 -13.65 -2.83
C GLU A 141 5.36 -12.49 -3.83
N PHE A 142 6.49 -11.83 -4.02
CA PHE A 142 6.69 -10.76 -4.99
C PHE A 142 7.49 -11.25 -6.18
N GLN A 143 6.93 -11.09 -7.37
CA GLN A 143 7.60 -11.39 -8.63
C GLN A 143 7.75 -10.12 -9.44
N VAL A 144 8.99 -9.87 -9.88
CA VAL A 144 9.38 -8.67 -10.60
C VAL A 144 10.14 -9.12 -11.84
N ASP A 145 9.86 -8.50 -12.97
CA ASP A 145 10.53 -8.84 -14.22
C ASP A 145 12.04 -8.67 -14.16
N GLY A 146 12.76 -9.70 -14.61
CA GLY A 146 14.22 -9.74 -14.59
C GLY A 146 14.83 -10.16 -13.26
N GLU A 147 14.00 -10.47 -12.25
CA GLU A 147 14.46 -10.92 -10.93
C GLU A 147 13.86 -12.27 -10.53
N ALA A 148 14.49 -12.92 -9.56
CA ALA A 148 13.92 -14.12 -8.95
C ALA A 148 12.71 -13.75 -8.06
N PRO A 149 11.65 -14.59 -8.05
CA PRO A 149 10.59 -14.49 -7.05
C PRO A 149 11.15 -14.49 -5.62
N ALA A 150 10.54 -13.69 -4.75
CA ALA A 150 10.92 -13.63 -3.33
C ALA A 150 9.67 -13.64 -2.44
N LEU A 151 9.69 -14.46 -1.40
CA LEU A 151 8.74 -14.34 -0.30
C LEU A 151 9.24 -13.25 0.64
N LEU A 152 8.44 -12.20 0.82
CA LEU A 152 8.79 -11.05 1.66
C LEU A 152 7.87 -11.00 2.87
N GLY A 153 8.45 -10.78 4.05
CA GLY A 153 7.76 -10.64 5.32
C GLY A 153 8.06 -9.29 5.97
N ALA A 154 7.52 -9.08 7.18
CA ALA A 154 7.62 -7.81 7.88
C ALA A 154 9.07 -7.27 8.00
N GLY A 155 9.29 -6.04 7.54
CA GLY A 155 10.60 -5.38 7.50
C GLY A 155 11.33 -5.51 6.15
N ASP A 156 10.94 -6.45 5.31
CA ASP A 156 11.47 -6.58 3.95
C ASP A 156 10.93 -5.48 3.03
N SER A 157 11.65 -5.21 1.94
CA SER A 157 11.25 -4.25 0.91
C SER A 157 11.52 -4.75 -0.51
N ARG A 158 10.73 -4.26 -1.48
CA ARG A 158 10.92 -4.53 -2.91
C ARG A 158 10.81 -3.25 -3.72
N LEU A 159 11.85 -2.95 -4.49
CA LEU A 159 11.86 -1.84 -5.45
C LEU A 159 11.34 -2.33 -6.80
N HIS A 160 10.49 -1.54 -7.43
CA HIS A 160 10.07 -1.68 -8.83
C HIS A 160 10.51 -0.44 -9.59
N MET A 161 11.25 -0.64 -10.67
CA MET A 161 11.66 0.43 -11.57
C MET A 161 10.47 0.91 -12.41
N SER A 162 10.59 2.12 -12.98
CA SER A 162 9.58 2.67 -13.88
C SER A 162 9.19 1.68 -14.97
N ASN A 163 7.88 1.47 -15.13
CA ASN A 163 7.27 0.54 -16.09
C ASN A 163 7.74 -0.92 -15.99
N GLN A 164 8.35 -1.33 -14.87
CA GLN A 164 8.77 -2.70 -14.64
C GLN A 164 7.57 -3.54 -14.21
N PRO A 165 7.15 -4.55 -15.00
CA PRO A 165 6.01 -5.38 -14.61
C PRO A 165 6.29 -6.19 -13.35
N HIS A 166 5.30 -6.25 -12.47
CA HIS A 166 5.37 -6.97 -11.22
C HIS A 166 4.01 -7.55 -10.82
N GLN A 167 4.03 -8.56 -9.96
CA GLN A 167 2.83 -9.22 -9.44
C GLN A 167 3.05 -9.73 -8.03
N THR A 168 1.96 -9.86 -7.28
CA THR A 168 1.98 -10.26 -5.87
C THR A 168 1.03 -11.42 -5.62
N TRP A 169 1.46 -12.40 -4.83
CA TRP A 169 0.64 -13.51 -4.38
C TRP A 169 0.63 -13.61 -2.86
N THR A 170 -0.55 -13.55 -2.26
CA THR A 170 -0.74 -13.95 -0.88
C THR A 170 -1.22 -15.41 -0.86
N ARG A 171 -0.50 -16.26 -0.13
CA ARG A 171 -0.88 -17.66 0.08
C ARG A 171 -1.82 -17.73 1.29
N ASP A 172 -1.43 -18.44 2.35
CA ASP A 172 -2.28 -18.60 3.53
C ASP A 172 -2.26 -17.37 4.47
N SER A 173 -1.33 -16.42 4.27
CA SER A 173 -1.23 -15.17 5.02
C SER A 173 -1.71 -13.97 4.21
N ALA A 174 -2.40 -13.03 4.88
CA ALA A 174 -2.55 -11.67 4.37
C ALA A 174 -1.23 -10.91 4.44
N VAL A 175 -1.16 -9.75 3.78
CA VAL A 175 -0.05 -8.81 3.87
C VAL A 175 -0.56 -7.37 4.04
N VAL A 176 0.14 -6.59 4.86
CA VAL A 176 -0.05 -5.14 5.00
C VAL A 176 1.25 -4.47 4.59
N CYS A 177 1.15 -3.52 3.67
CA CYS A 177 2.31 -2.85 3.08
C CYS A 177 2.21 -1.33 3.27
N LEU A 178 3.37 -0.69 3.44
CA LEU A 178 3.58 0.69 3.06
C LEU A 178 4.12 0.68 1.63
N VAL A 179 3.45 1.38 0.72
CA VAL A 179 3.86 1.47 -0.68
C VAL A 179 4.19 2.92 -0.99
N LEU A 180 5.40 3.18 -1.50
CA LEU A 180 5.85 4.53 -1.86
C LEU A 180 5.98 4.65 -3.36
N TRP A 181 5.46 5.73 -3.93
CA TRP A 181 5.67 6.09 -5.33
C TRP A 181 6.45 7.40 -5.44
N ARG A 182 7.35 7.49 -6.42
CA ARG A 182 8.11 8.72 -6.75
C ARG A 182 8.33 8.84 -8.26
N GLY A 183 8.69 10.04 -8.70
CA GLY A 183 9.08 10.31 -10.09
C GLY A 183 7.91 10.67 -10.99
N GLU A 184 8.08 10.46 -12.30
CA GLU A 184 7.02 10.66 -13.29
C GLU A 184 5.90 9.62 -13.07
N GLY A 185 4.65 9.99 -13.36
CA GLY A 185 3.48 9.12 -13.12
C GLY A 185 2.98 9.06 -11.67
N VAL A 186 3.52 9.86 -10.73
CA VAL A 186 2.95 9.95 -9.37
C VAL A 186 1.52 10.48 -9.44
N GLY A 187 0.57 9.72 -8.86
CA GLY A 187 -0.86 10.01 -8.90
C GLY A 187 -1.57 9.49 -10.16
N GLU A 188 -0.85 8.84 -11.08
CA GLU A 188 -1.45 8.19 -12.24
C GLU A 188 -1.94 6.78 -11.91
N GLY A 189 -2.70 6.20 -12.84
CA GLY A 189 -3.27 4.86 -12.68
C GLY A 189 -2.25 3.73 -12.88
N VAL A 190 -2.66 2.53 -12.51
CA VAL A 190 -1.91 1.30 -12.76
C VAL A 190 -2.44 0.64 -14.04
N GLU A 191 -1.53 0.26 -14.93
CA GLU A 191 -1.84 -0.62 -16.06
C GLU A 191 -1.76 -2.09 -15.63
N MET A 192 -2.65 -2.94 -16.13
CA MET A 192 -2.71 -4.34 -15.74
C MET A 192 -2.78 -5.24 -16.97
N GLU A 193 -2.12 -6.40 -16.88
CA GLU A 193 -2.27 -7.47 -17.85
C GLU A 193 -3.75 -7.88 -17.96
N ALA A 194 -4.21 -8.03 -19.20
CA ALA A 194 -5.58 -8.44 -19.51
C ALA A 194 -5.94 -9.73 -18.77
N ALA A 195 -7.18 -9.83 -18.31
CA ALA A 195 -7.66 -11.09 -17.75
C ALA A 195 -7.47 -12.20 -18.80
N PRO A 196 -6.98 -13.40 -18.42
CA PRO A 196 -6.96 -14.53 -19.33
C PRO A 196 -8.38 -14.72 -19.87
N ASN A 197 -8.55 -14.84 -21.19
CA ASN A 197 -9.87 -14.99 -21.82
C ASN A 197 -10.73 -15.99 -21.01
N ALA A 198 -11.83 -15.50 -20.46
CA ALA A 198 -12.80 -16.29 -19.70
C ALA A 198 -13.53 -17.31 -20.56
#